data_AF-A0A395YLQ2-F1
#
_entry.id   AF-A0A395YLQ2-F1
#
_cell.length_a   1.000
_cell.length_b   1.000
_cell.length_c   1.000
_cell.angle_alpha   90.00
_cell.angle_beta   90.00
_cell.angle_gamma   90.00
#
_symmetry.space_group_name_H-M   'P 1'
#
loop_
_entity.id
_entity.type
_entity.pdbx_description
1 polymer ?
#
loop_
_entity_poly.entity_id
_entity_poly.type
_entity_poly.pdbx_seq_one_letter_code
_entity_poly.pdbx_strand_id
1 'polypeptide(L)' 'MNKAVKYIFILFNVILLSCNYIFIAFFPHFLLFKWLPFQLAFFLFSMLLAAVVWGVYYNMFFSTQGHVDEMYKDR' A
#
# COMPACT_ATOMS: atom_id res chain seq x y z
N MET A 1 -13.16 -11.05 6.81
CA MET A 1 -12.58 -9.68 6.91
C MET A 1 -13.68 -8.63 6.90
N ASN A 2 -13.60 -7.64 7.78
CA ASN A 2 -14.57 -6.55 7.88
C ASN A 2 -14.51 -5.66 6.62
N LYS A 3 -15.68 -5.21 6.13
CA LYS A 3 -15.80 -4.27 5.01
C LYS A 3 -14.98 -2.99 5.23
N ALA A 4 -14.93 -2.49 6.47
CA ALA A 4 -14.15 -1.31 6.83
C ALA A 4 -12.65 -1.48 6.54
N VAL A 5 -12.07 -2.64 6.89
CA VAL A 5 -10.64 -2.93 6.62
C VAL A 5 -10.35 -2.95 5.12
N LYS A 6 -11.27 -3.49 4.32
CA LYS A 6 -11.17 -3.48 2.86
C LYS A 6 -11.18 -2.04 2.31
N TYR A 7 -12.12 -1.20 2.77
CA TYR A 7 -12.19 0.20 2.34
C TYR A 7 -10.97 1.01 2.75
N ILE A 8 -10.47 0.82 3.97
CA ILE A 8 -9.25 1.48 4.45
C ILE A 8 -8.04 1.07 3.59
N PHE A 9 -7.93 -0.21 3.24
CA PHE A 9 -6.85 -0.69 2.37
C PHE A 9 -6.93 -0.08 0.96
N ILE A 10 -8.13 0.02 0.38
CA ILE A 10 -8.32 0.68 -0.92
C ILE A 10 -7.93 2.16 -0.83
N LEU A 11 -8.41 2.87 0.20
CA LEU A 11 -8.09 4.28 0.42
C LEU A 11 -6.57 4.50 0.58
N PHE A 12 -5.90 3.63 1.35
CA PHE A 12 -4.45 3.65 1.50
C PHE A 12 -3.73 3.57 0.15
N ASN A 13 -4.14 2.64 -0.73
CA ASN A 13 -3.51 2.49 -2.05
C ASN A 13 -3.76 3.68 -2.98
N VAL A 14 -4.97 4.28 -2.94
CA VAL A 14 -5.29 5.48 -3.72
C VAL A 14 -4.41 6.66 -3.28
N ILE A 15 -4.26 6.86 -1.97
CA ILE A 15 -3.41 7.91 -1.41
C ILE A 15 -1.95 7.66 -1.77
N LEU A 16 -1.45 6.43 -1.57
CA LEU A 16 -0.08 6.05 -1.88
C LEU A 16 0.27 6.30 -3.36
N LEU A 17 -0.61 5.91 -4.28
CA LEU A 17 -0.42 6.15 -5.72
C LEU A 17 -0.42 7.65 -6.04
N SER A 18 -1.35 8.40 -5.45
CA SER A 18 -1.44 9.84 -5.65
C SER A 18 -0.18 10.56 -5.15
N CYS A 19 0.33 10.17 -3.97
CA CYS A 19 1.56 10.72 -3.39
C CYS A 19 2.81 10.40 -4.22
N ASN A 20 2.94 9.17 -4.72
CA ASN A 20 4.14 8.76 -5.47
C ASN A 20 4.15 9.19 -6.94
N TYR A 21 2.99 9.47 -7.56
CA TYR A 21 2.96 9.76 -9.00
C TYR A 21 2.31 11.10 -9.34
N ILE A 22 1.18 11.45 -8.71
CA ILE A 22 0.42 12.67 -9.07
C ILE A 22 1.05 13.90 -8.41
N PHE A 23 1.29 13.83 -7.10
CA PHE A 23 1.85 14.96 -6.36
C PHE A 23 3.31 15.24 -6.73
N ILE A 24 4.10 14.21 -7.07
CA ILE A 24 5.48 14.41 -7.56
C ILE A 24 5.49 15.25 -8.85
N ALA A 25 4.52 15.04 -9.76
CA ALA A 25 4.44 15.76 -11.04
C ALA A 25 3.98 17.23 -10.90
N PHE A 26 3.17 17.55 -9.89
CA PHE A 26 2.66 18.91 -9.65
C PHE A 26 3.54 19.76 -8.73
N PHE A 27 4.65 19.21 -8.20
CA PHE A 27 5.56 19.97 -7.36
C PHE A 27 6.33 21.01 -8.18
N PRO A 28 6.35 22.30 -7.77
CA PRO A 28 6.95 23.37 -8.56
C PRO A 28 8.46 23.16 -8.77
N HIS A 29 8.90 23.38 -10.02
CA HIS A 29 10.27 23.18 -10.52
C HIS A 29 11.39 23.82 -9.68
N PHE A 30 11.09 24.84 -8.87
CA PHE A 30 12.04 25.55 -8.02
C PHE A 30 12.70 24.67 -6.94
N LEU A 31 12.10 23.51 -6.61
CA LEU A 31 12.63 22.56 -5.63
C LEU A 31 13.49 21.44 -6.23
N LEU A 32 13.64 21.36 -7.55
CA LEU A 32 14.30 20.24 -8.24
C LEU A 32 15.81 20.15 -8.00
N PHE A 33 16.47 21.18 -7.47
CA PHE A 33 17.93 21.18 -7.29
C PHE A 33 18.44 21.01 -5.85
N LYS A 34 17.63 20.44 -4.93
CA LYS A 34 18.13 19.85 -3.65
C LYS A 34 17.32 18.63 -3.12
N TRP A 35 16.23 18.20 -3.78
CA TRP A 35 15.25 17.25 -3.22
C TRP A 35 15.07 15.92 -3.98
N LEU A 36 15.82 15.64 -5.05
CA LEU A 36 15.85 14.31 -5.70
C LEU A 36 16.11 13.17 -4.68
N PRO A 37 17.04 13.31 -3.72
CA PRO A 37 17.25 12.29 -2.68
C PRO A 37 16.05 12.14 -1.75
N PHE A 38 15.32 13.24 -1.49
CA PHE A 38 14.13 13.20 -0.66
C PHE A 38 12.96 12.51 -1.38
N GLN A 39 12.74 12.79 -2.66
CA GLN A 39 11.73 12.09 -3.44
C GLN A 39 12.03 10.59 -3.54
N LEU A 40 13.30 10.24 -3.76
CA LEU A 40 13.75 8.85 -3.75
C LEU A 40 13.57 8.21 -2.36
N ALA A 41 13.97 8.90 -1.29
CA ALA A 41 13.78 8.42 0.08
C ALA A 41 12.30 8.22 0.40
N PHE A 42 11.45 9.20 0.08
CA PHE A 42 10.00 9.11 0.26
C PHE A 42 9.42 7.90 -0.49
N PHE A 43 9.80 7.72 -1.76
CA PHE A 43 9.38 6.56 -2.56
C PHE A 43 9.81 5.24 -1.91
N LEU A 44 11.07 5.11 -1.51
CA LEU A 44 11.60 3.90 -0.85
C LEU A 44 10.93 3.62 0.51
N PHE A 45 10.75 4.64 1.34
CA PHE A 45 10.04 4.51 2.62
C PHE A 45 8.56 4.17 2.42
N SER A 46 7.93 4.72 1.39
CA SER A 46 6.55 4.41 1.04
C SER A 46 6.40 2.95 0.60
N MET A 47 7.39 2.38 -0.10
CA MET A 47 7.40 0.94 -0.44
C MET A 47 7.53 0.07 0.80
N LEU A 48 8.41 0.42 1.74
CA LEU A 48 8.54 -0.29 3.01
C LEU A 48 7.22 -0.28 3.80
N LEU A 49 6.60 0.89 3.92
CA LEU A 49 5.30 1.02 4.57
C LEU A 49 4.22 0.21 3.85
N ALA A 50 4.19 0.25 2.51
CA ALA A 50 3.26 -0.52 1.71
C ALA A 50 3.45 -2.03 1.92
N ALA A 51 4.69 -2.52 1.96
CA ALA A 51 4.99 -3.94 2.20
C ALA A 51 4.46 -4.41 3.56
N VAL A 52 4.62 -3.60 4.62
CA VAL A 52 4.08 -3.92 5.95
C VAL A 52 2.55 -3.95 5.92
N VAL A 53 1.90 -2.91 5.38
CA VAL A 53 0.44 -2.80 5.31
C VAL A 53 -0.17 -3.93 4.49
N TRP A 54 0.45 -4.25 3.34
CA TRP A 54 0.02 -5.35 2.48
C TRP A 54 0.22 -6.70 3.17
N GLY A 55 1.36 -6.91 3.84
CA GLY A 55 1.61 -8.13 4.61
C GLY A 55 0.56 -8.36 5.69
N VAL A 56 0.22 -7.32 6.46
CA VAL A 56 -0.85 -7.40 7.48
C VAL A 56 -2.21 -7.67 6.84
N TYR A 57 -2.55 -6.95 5.77
CA TYR A 57 -3.82 -7.12 5.07
C TYR A 57 -3.97 -8.55 4.53
N TYR A 58 -2.96 -9.07 3.82
CA TYR A 58 -3.00 -10.41 3.26
C TYR A 58 -2.99 -11.50 4.34
N ASN A 59 -2.26 -11.32 5.44
CA ASN A 59 -2.33 -12.26 6.57
C ASN A 59 -3.75 -12.31 7.17
N MET A 60 -4.42 -11.16 7.35
CA MET A 60 -5.82 -11.12 7.77
C MET A 60 -6.79 -11.72 6.73
N PHE A 61 -6.49 -11.52 5.45
CA PHE A 61 -7.28 -12.07 4.36
C PHE A 61 -7.19 -13.60 4.32
N PHE A 62 -5.98 -14.16 4.32
CA PHE A 62 -5.75 -15.60 4.29
C PHE A 62 -6.23 -16.29 5.57
N SER A 63 -6.06 -15.69 6.75
CA SER A 63 -6.63 -16.23 7.99
C SER A 63 -8.16 -16.25 7.97
N THR A 64 -8.82 -15.27 7.35
CA THR A 64 -10.28 -15.34 7.11
C THR A 64 -10.64 -16.48 6.14
N GLN A 65 -9.82 -16.71 5.12
CA GLN A 65 -10.07 -17.72 4.08
C GLN A 65 -9.70 -19.15 4.50
N GLY A 66 -8.97 -19.34 5.61
CA GLY A 66 -8.53 -20.66 6.07
C GLY A 66 -9.67 -21.68 6.26
N HIS A 67 -10.86 -21.22 6.65
CA HIS A 67 -12.04 -22.10 6.77
C HIS A 67 -12.53 -22.62 5.41
N VAL A 68 -12.27 -21.89 4.32
CA VAL A 68 -12.60 -22.29 2.96
C VAL A 68 -11.59 -23.32 2.48
N ASP A 69 -10.30 -23.09 2.72
CA ASP A 69 -9.24 -24.04 2.39
C ASP A 69 -9.42 -25.39 3.12
N GLU A 70 -9.91 -25.38 4.36
CA GLU A 70 -10.25 -26.61 5.09
C GLU A 70 -11.43 -27.37 4.45
N MET A 71 -12.44 -26.68 3.91
CA MET A 71 -13.58 -27.33 3.26
C MET A 71 -13.24 -27.99 1.91
N TYR A 72 -12.13 -27.61 1.28
CA TYR A 72 -11.69 -28.15 -0.01
C TYR A 72 -10.41 -28.99 0.09
N LYS A 73 -9.89 -29.23 1.30
CA LYS A 73 -8.67 -30.01 1.54
C LYS A 73 -8.82 -31.51 1.23
N ASP A 74 -10.05 -32.02 1.28
CA ASP A 74 -10.39 -33.44 1.10
C ASP A 74 -11.03 -33.76 -0.27
N ARG A 75 -10.85 -32.89 -1.28
CA ARG A 75 -11.23 -33.15 -2.68
C ARG A 75 -10.03 -33.24 -3.61
#